data_AF-A0A3B0Y8B8-F1
#
_entry.id   AF-A0A3B0Y8B8-F1
#
_cell.length_a   1.000
_cell.length_b   1.000
_cell.length_c   1.000
_cell.angle_alpha   90.00
_cell.angle_beta   90.00
_cell.angle_gamma   90.00
#
_symmetry.space_group_name_H-M   'P 1'
#
loop_
_entity.id
_entity.type
_entity.pdbx_description
1 polymer ?
#
loop_
_entity_poly.entity_id
_entity_poly.type
_entity_poly.pdbx_seq_one_letter_code
_entity_poly.pdbx_strand_id
1 'polypeptide(L)'
;MALKNTSGKITFLRVHEVQSKFGPPSDSLDAEVIFKLDTDKDLAFGFQLRNDNNSSVREGMLDLLRDAFNFGWIVNTDFEIENRKKNGRATRIWLTKPKTVPPGTVRGGTIRADAGRIIQ
;
A
#
# COMPACT_ATOMS: atom_id res chain seq x y z
N MET A 1 -9.68 -20.37 4.80
CA MET A 1 -8.87 -19.22 4.34
C MET A 1 -9.54 -18.66 3.10
N ALA A 2 -9.62 -17.34 2.96
CA ALA A 2 -10.21 -16.70 1.77
C ALA A 2 -9.19 -15.75 1.13
N LEU A 3 -9.07 -15.81 -0.20
CA LEU A 3 -8.31 -14.85 -0.98
C LEU A 3 -9.15 -13.58 -1.16
N LYS A 4 -8.57 -12.43 -0.81
CA LYS A 4 -9.21 -11.11 -0.88
C LYS A 4 -8.26 -10.12 -1.55
N ASN A 5 -8.81 -8.99 -1.97
CA ASN A 5 -8.07 -7.87 -2.52
C ASN A 5 -8.38 -6.59 -1.72
N THR A 6 -7.39 -5.73 -1.56
CA THR A 6 -7.58 -4.36 -1.08
C THR A 6 -6.56 -3.42 -1.72
N SER A 7 -6.79 -2.12 -1.59
CA SER A 7 -5.86 -1.08 -2.06
C SER A 7 -5.86 0.12 -1.12
N GLY A 8 -4.75 0.87 -1.07
CA GLY A 8 -4.61 2.06 -0.22
C GLY A 8 -3.18 2.60 -0.18
N LYS A 9 -2.97 3.66 0.58
CA LYS A 9 -1.63 4.18 0.88
C LYS A 9 -1.05 3.48 2.09
N ILE A 10 0.26 3.25 2.07
CA ILE A 10 0.96 2.67 3.21
C ILE A 10 0.99 3.68 4.36
N THR A 11 0.49 3.26 5.52
CA THR A 11 0.55 4.05 6.77
C THR A 11 1.58 3.50 7.75
N PHE A 12 2.02 2.26 7.55
CA PHE A 12 3.00 1.56 8.35
C PHE A 12 3.76 0.58 7.46
N LEU A 13 5.09 0.60 7.53
CA LEU A 13 5.97 -0.38 6.90
C LEU A 13 7.07 -0.74 7.89
N ARG A 14 7.20 -2.03 8.19
CA ARG A 14 8.24 -2.57 9.06
C ARG A 14 8.84 -3.81 8.43
N VAL A 15 10.16 -3.89 8.51
CA VAL A 15 10.93 -5.11 8.22
C VAL A 15 11.64 -5.51 9.51
N HIS A 16 11.63 -6.80 9.84
CA HIS A 16 12.31 -7.32 11.03
C HIS A 16 12.99 -8.65 10.77
N GLU A 17 13.68 -9.17 11.79
CA GLU A 17 14.49 -10.40 11.74
C GLU A 17 13.69 -11.62 11.26
N VAL A 18 14.38 -12.54 10.58
CA VAL A 18 13.84 -13.82 10.10
C VAL A 18 13.29 -14.66 11.27
N GLN A 19 12.20 -15.40 11.02
CA GLN A 19 11.51 -16.26 12.02
C GLN A 19 10.84 -15.52 13.19
N SER A 20 10.73 -14.19 13.14
CA SER A 20 9.93 -13.44 14.11
C SER A 20 8.46 -13.37 13.68
N LYS A 21 7.56 -13.23 14.68
CA LYS A 21 6.11 -13.16 14.46
C LYS A 21 5.57 -11.77 14.77
N PHE A 22 4.50 -11.39 14.10
CA PHE A 22 3.78 -10.15 14.31
C PHE A 22 2.35 -10.41 14.82
N GLY A 23 1.90 -9.63 15.80
CA GLY A 23 0.53 -9.70 16.32
C GLY A 23 0.38 -10.54 17.61
N PRO A 24 -0.83 -10.58 18.19
CA PRO A 24 -1.10 -11.33 19.41
C PRO A 24 -1.05 -12.85 19.16
N PRO A 25 -0.89 -13.69 20.19
CA PRO A 25 -0.82 -15.15 20.03
C PRO A 25 -2.02 -15.77 19.31
N SER A 26 -3.21 -15.16 19.43
CA SER A 26 -4.43 -15.61 18.78
C SER A 26 -4.54 -15.18 17.31
N ASP A 27 -3.69 -14.29 16.82
CA ASP A 27 -3.69 -13.78 15.44
C ASP A 27 -2.26 -13.46 15.00
N SER A 28 -1.34 -14.41 15.20
CA SER A 28 0.07 -14.20 14.90
C SER A 28 0.36 -14.46 13.43
N LEU A 29 1.09 -13.56 12.78
CA LEU A 29 1.60 -13.72 11.43
C LEU A 29 3.11 -14.01 11.47
N ASP A 30 3.53 -15.13 10.88
CA ASP A 30 4.94 -15.42 10.59
C ASP A 30 5.29 -14.73 9.25
N ALA A 31 5.90 -13.56 9.35
CA ALA A 31 6.27 -12.71 8.23
C ALA A 31 7.40 -11.79 8.65
N GLU A 32 8.35 -11.51 7.76
CA GLU A 32 9.45 -10.58 8.01
C GLU A 32 9.12 -9.14 7.55
N VAL A 33 8.20 -8.98 6.60
CA VAL A 33 7.71 -7.67 6.15
C VAL A 33 6.26 -7.52 6.61
N ILE A 34 5.97 -6.41 7.28
CA ILE A 34 4.64 -6.05 7.75
C ILE A 34 4.27 -4.67 7.21
N PHE A 35 3.08 -4.53 6.65
CA PHE A 35 2.55 -3.25 6.21
C PHE A 35 1.06 -3.09 6.53
N LYS A 36 0.61 -1.83 6.61
CA LYS A 36 -0.80 -1.45 6.76
C LYS A 36 -1.20 -0.40 5.74
N LEU A 37 -2.48 -0.42 5.38
CA LEU A 37 -3.07 0.53 4.44
C LEU A 37 -4.00 1.51 5.16
N ASP A 38 -4.18 2.69 4.59
CA ASP A 38 -5.09 3.72 5.12
C ASP A 38 -6.57 3.34 5.02
N THR A 39 -6.93 2.52 4.03
CA THR A 39 -8.29 2.02 3.77
C THR A 39 -8.78 1.05 4.85
N ASP A 40 -7.89 0.24 5.43
CA ASP A 40 -8.21 -0.75 6.46
C ASP A 40 -7.17 -0.73 7.59
N LYS A 41 -7.28 0.25 8.51
CA LYS A 41 -6.30 0.48 9.59
C LYS A 41 -6.20 -0.68 10.60
N ASP A 42 -7.27 -1.45 10.72
CA ASP A 42 -7.34 -2.61 11.60
C ASP A 42 -6.64 -3.85 11.03
N LEU A 43 -6.39 -3.88 9.71
CA LEU A 43 -5.72 -5.01 9.07
C LEU A 43 -4.21 -4.77 8.99
N ALA A 44 -3.45 -5.84 9.20
CA ALA A 44 -2.04 -5.88 8.85
C ALA A 44 -1.81 -6.97 7.82
N PHE A 45 -0.89 -6.70 6.90
CA PHE A 45 -0.50 -7.62 5.86
C PHE A 45 0.98 -7.93 5.99
N GLY A 46 1.38 -9.13 5.64
CA GLY A 46 2.79 -9.47 5.62
C GLY A 46 3.13 -10.67 4.77
N PHE A 47 4.41 -10.77 4.47
CA PHE A 47 4.99 -11.88 3.74
C PHE A 47 6.42 -12.12 4.22
N GLN A 48 6.96 -13.28 3.87
CA GLN A 48 8.27 -13.69 4.33
C GLN A 48 9.40 -13.26 3.39
N LEU A 49 10.60 -13.00 3.90
CA LEU A 49 11.82 -12.76 3.10
C LEU A 49 12.78 -13.94 3.23
N ARG A 50 12.29 -15.15 2.96
CA ARG A 50 13.11 -16.37 3.04
C ARG A 50 14.09 -16.44 1.87
N ASN A 51 15.28 -16.97 2.13
CA ASN A 51 16.24 -17.33 1.10
C ASN A 51 15.84 -18.67 0.44
N ASP A 52 14.73 -18.64 -0.31
CA ASP A 52 14.24 -19.78 -1.10
C ASP A 52 14.08 -19.35 -2.58
N ASN A 53 13.56 -20.25 -3.42
CA ASN A 53 13.41 -20.01 -4.87
C ASN A 53 12.54 -18.79 -5.24
N ASN A 54 11.80 -18.22 -4.30
CA ASN A 54 10.96 -17.04 -4.48
C ASN A 54 11.55 -15.77 -3.84
N SER A 55 12.82 -15.79 -3.40
CA SER A 55 13.49 -14.66 -2.76
C SER A 55 13.43 -13.39 -3.62
N SER A 56 13.81 -13.47 -4.90
CA SER A 56 13.79 -12.32 -5.82
C SER A 56 12.41 -11.70 -6.01
N VAL A 57 11.34 -12.52 -5.99
CA VAL A 57 9.96 -12.02 -6.08
C VAL A 57 9.60 -11.23 -4.82
N ARG A 58 9.96 -11.73 -3.64
CA ARG A 58 9.61 -11.10 -2.36
C ARG A 58 10.48 -9.87 -2.07
N GLU A 59 11.72 -9.85 -2.54
CA GLU A 59 12.55 -8.64 -2.60
C GLU A 59 11.90 -7.57 -3.49
N GLY A 60 11.49 -7.94 -4.71
CA GLY A 60 10.77 -7.02 -5.60
C GLY A 60 9.46 -6.49 -4.99
N MET A 61 8.71 -7.33 -4.29
CA MET A 61 7.52 -6.89 -3.54
C MET A 61 7.85 -5.88 -2.44
N LEU A 62 8.95 -6.08 -1.70
CA LEU A 62 9.41 -5.13 -0.69
C LEU A 62 9.83 -3.80 -1.33
N ASP A 63 10.52 -3.83 -2.46
CA ASP A 63 10.94 -2.61 -3.15
C ASP A 63 9.75 -1.80 -3.66
N LEU A 64 8.70 -2.46 -4.18
CA LEU A 64 7.45 -1.77 -4.52
C LEU A 64 6.80 -1.10 -3.30
N LEU A 65 6.82 -1.75 -2.14
CA LEU A 65 6.30 -1.15 -0.90
C LEU A 65 7.13 0.06 -0.46
N ARG A 66 8.47 -0.01 -0.57
CA ARG A 66 9.36 1.11 -0.25
C ARG A 66 9.11 2.30 -1.17
N ASP A 67 8.98 2.05 -2.47
CA ASP A 67 8.64 3.09 -3.45
C ASP A 67 7.29 3.73 -3.13
N ALA A 68 6.26 2.92 -2.88
CA ALA A 68 4.94 3.44 -2.58
C ALA A 68 4.89 4.26 -1.29
N PHE A 69 5.64 3.85 -0.26
CA PHE A 69 5.79 4.60 0.98
C PHE A 69 6.47 5.94 0.75
N ASN A 70 7.58 5.96 -0.01
CA ASN A 70 8.36 7.17 -0.27
C ASN A 70 7.62 8.18 -1.17
N PHE A 71 6.87 7.69 -2.17
CA PHE A 71 6.19 8.55 -3.14
C PHE A 71 4.69 8.73 -2.87
N GLY A 72 4.14 8.11 -1.82
CA GLY A 72 2.72 8.16 -1.48
C GLY A 72 1.81 7.56 -2.57
N TRP A 73 2.31 6.56 -3.30
CA TRP A 73 1.54 5.85 -4.32
C TRP A 73 0.53 4.88 -3.71
N ILE A 74 -0.47 4.49 -4.50
CA ILE A 74 -1.45 3.49 -4.07
C ILE A 74 -0.87 2.11 -4.26
N VAL A 75 -0.88 1.32 -3.20
CA VAL A 75 -0.59 -0.11 -3.22
C VAL A 75 -1.88 -0.87 -3.40
N ASN A 76 -1.84 -1.90 -4.23
CA ASN A 76 -2.88 -2.92 -4.31
C ASN A 76 -2.26 -4.24 -3.85
N THR A 77 -3.02 -5.02 -3.09
CA THR A 77 -2.55 -6.30 -2.58
C THR A 77 -3.63 -7.35 -2.64
N ASP A 78 -3.24 -8.55 -3.08
CA ASP A 78 -4.01 -9.76 -2.80
C ASP A 78 -3.46 -10.41 -1.53
N PHE A 79 -4.36 -10.92 -0.71
CA PHE A 79 -4.00 -11.51 0.57
C PHE A 79 -4.95 -12.63 0.99
N GLU A 80 -4.40 -13.56 1.75
CA GLU A 80 -5.13 -14.64 2.39
C GLU A 80 -5.33 -14.31 3.86
N ILE A 81 -6.56 -14.38 4.34
CA ILE A 81 -6.90 -14.19 5.75
C ILE A 81 -7.88 -15.26 6.20
N GLU A 82 -7.73 -15.73 7.44
CA GLU A 82 -8.71 -16.58 8.08
C GLU A 82 -9.88 -15.75 8.62
N ASN A 83 -11.07 -16.35 8.70
CA ASN A 83 -12.26 -15.67 9.22
C ASN A 83 -12.00 -15.14 10.63
N ARG A 84 -12.41 -13.88 10.87
CA ARG A 84 -12.26 -13.14 12.14
C ARG A 84 -10.83 -12.77 12.54
N LYS A 85 -9.82 -13.07 11.72
CA LYS A 85 -8.45 -12.55 11.89
C LYS A 85 -8.31 -11.15 11.32
N LYS A 86 -7.26 -10.46 11.73
CA LYS A 86 -6.86 -9.13 11.30
C LYS A 86 -5.49 -9.11 10.62
N ASN A 87 -4.70 -10.18 10.79
CA ASN A 87 -3.43 -10.32 10.10
C ASN A 87 -3.53 -11.27 8.91
N GLY A 88 -3.24 -10.77 7.72
CA GLY A 88 -3.31 -11.51 6.46
C GLY A 88 -1.95 -11.75 5.81
N ARG A 89 -1.81 -12.85 5.08
CA ARG A 89 -0.62 -13.14 4.27
C ARG A 89 -0.78 -12.54 2.88
N ALA A 90 0.07 -11.59 2.52
CA ALA A 90 0.09 -11.01 1.18
C ALA A 90 0.73 -11.98 0.18
N THR A 91 0.12 -12.12 -0.99
CA THR A 91 0.59 -13.03 -2.05
C THR A 91 1.02 -12.30 -3.31
N ARG A 92 0.47 -11.11 -3.56
CA ARG A 92 0.80 -10.27 -4.73
C ARG A 92 0.66 -8.80 -4.38
N ILE A 93 1.61 -7.98 -4.83
CA ILE A 93 1.65 -6.54 -4.61
C ILE A 93 1.93 -5.82 -5.93
N TRP A 94 1.21 -4.74 -6.20
CA TRP A 94 1.46 -3.87 -7.35
C TRP A 94 1.03 -2.43 -7.05
N LEU A 95 1.52 -1.49 -7.87
CA LEU A 95 1.37 -0.06 -7.64
C LEU A 95 0.44 0.59 -8.65
N THR A 96 -0.39 1.52 -8.17
CA THR A 96 -1.10 2.49 -8.99
C THR A 96 -0.54 3.87 -8.67
N LYS A 97 0.17 4.47 -9.64
CA LYS A 97 0.65 5.84 -9.50
C LYS A 97 -0.54 6.81 -9.60
N PRO A 98 -0.67 7.79 -8.69
CA PRO A 98 -1.68 8.84 -8.85
C PRO A 98 -1.49 9.50 -10.21
N LYS A 99 -2.59 9.86 -10.88
CA LYS A 99 -2.49 10.68 -12.09
C LYS A 99 -1.84 12.00 -11.71
N THR A 100 -0.57 12.18 -12.09
CA THR A 100 0.08 13.48 -12.01
C THR A 100 -0.69 14.41 -12.93
N VAL A 101 -1.39 15.40 -12.36
CA VAL A 101 -1.85 16.54 -13.15
C VAL A 101 -0.58 17.32 -13.48
N PRO A 102 -0.19 17.46 -14.76
CA PRO A 102 0.96 18.27 -15.12
C PRO A 102 0.79 19.68 -14.54
N PRO A 103 1.84 20.28 -13.96
CA PRO A 103 1.81 21.69 -13.62
C PRO A 103 1.41 22.49 -14.87
N GLY A 104 0.21 23.07 -14.89
CA GLY A 104 -0.34 23.80 -16.04
C GLY A 104 -1.60 23.20 -16.68
N THR A 105 -2.05 21.99 -16.32
CA THR A 105 -3.35 21.49 -16.78
C THR A 105 -4.49 22.08 -15.94
N VAL A 106 -5.00 23.24 -16.35
CA VAL A 106 -6.29 23.77 -15.89
C VAL A 106 -7.37 22.81 -16.38
N ARG A 107 -7.95 22.01 -15.48
CA ARG A 107 -9.14 21.21 -15.81
C ARG A 107 -10.26 22.18 -16.16
N GLY A 108 -10.76 22.08 -17.39
CA GLY A 108 -11.74 22.98 -17.99
C GLY A 108 -12.90 23.31 -17.05
N GLY A 109 -12.79 24.47 -16.41
CA GLY A 109 -13.88 25.23 -15.84
C GLY A 109 -13.82 26.58 -16.52
N THR A 110 -14.89 26.95 -17.21
CA THR A 110 -15.05 28.22 -17.93
C THR A 110 -14.57 29.39 -17.06
N ILE A 111 -13.44 29.99 -17.44
CA ILE A 111 -13.01 31.28 -16.88
C ILE A 111 -14.05 32.27 -17.36
N ARG A 112 -15.00 32.65 -16.49
CA ARG A 112 -15.86 33.80 -16.77
C ARG A 112 -14.95 35.02 -16.72
N ALA A 113 -14.59 35.52 -17.91
CA ALA A 113 -14.01 36.84 -18.04
C ALA A 113 -15.11 37.86 -17.71
N ASP A 114 -15.23 38.26 -16.45
CA ASP A 114 -15.95 39.48 -16.11
C ASP A 114 -15.00 40.67 -16.34
N ALA A 115 -15.10 41.23 -17.54
CA ALA A 115 -14.59 42.56 -17.79
C ALA A 115 -15.26 43.55 -16.81
N GLY A 116 -14.48 44.14 -15.90
CA GLY A 116 -15.05 45.04 -14.91
C GLY A 116 -14.06 45.85 -14.09
N ARG A 117 -13.64 46.99 -14.65
CA ARG A 117 -13.35 48.27 -13.95
C ARG A 117 -11.93 48.48 -13.40
N ILE A 118 -11.09 49.11 -14.22
CA ILE A 118 -9.99 49.96 -13.75
C ILE A 118 -10.59 51.34 -13.42
N ILE A 119 -10.28 51.82 -12.22
CA ILE A 119 -10.64 53.14 -11.68
C ILE A 119 -9.54 54.14 -12.05
N GLN A 120 -9.87 55.14 -12.87
CA GLN A 120 -9.47 56.55 -12.74
C GLN A 120 -10.57 57.40 -13.35
#